data_AF-A0A354AYA0-F1
#
_entry.id   AF-A0A354AYA0-F1
#
_cell.length_a   1.000
_cell.length_b   1.000
_cell.length_c   1.000
_cell.angle_alpha   90.00
_cell.angle_beta   90.00
_cell.angle_gamma   90.00
#
_symmetry.space_group_name_H-M   'P 1'
#
loop_
_entity.id
_entity.type
_entity.pdbx_description
1 polymer ?
#
loop_
_entity_poly.entity_id
_entity_poly.type
_entity_poly.pdbx_seq_one_letter_code
_entity_poly.pdbx_strand_id
1 'polypeptide(L)'
;MDLRPIVSAAPAVALQGTVLRLVQQQGINSLDPLVDNLEQLARLEALVETSKPLSQAAAAGIPSHPLLATPFRYPPLRHGSCFGSRQQRGMFYGSRSRSGSLLEGAFYALLFWEGLIDPSPAPIRRRQTLFSVLLNASLGLRLQAIADQAAQLTLRDPMEYGPSQQLGEWMRDQGI
;
A
#
# COMPACT_ATOMS: atom_id res chain seq x y z
N MET A 1 17.53 -15.17 -6.26
CA MET A 1 18.52 -14.23 -6.82
C MET A 1 18.63 -13.03 -5.89
N ASP A 2 19.82 -12.53 -5.61
CA ASP A 2 19.99 -11.27 -4.86
C ASP A 2 19.97 -10.08 -5.82
N LEU A 3 19.02 -9.17 -5.64
CA LEU A 3 18.84 -7.99 -6.50
C LEU A 3 19.71 -6.80 -6.09
N ARG A 4 20.21 -6.78 -4.85
CA ARG A 4 20.86 -5.60 -4.26
C ARG A 4 22.10 -5.16 -5.03
N PRO A 5 23.03 -6.04 -5.47
CA PRO A 5 24.21 -5.59 -6.22
C PRO A 5 23.84 -4.88 -7.54
N ILE A 6 22.84 -5.41 -8.25
CA ILE A 6 22.38 -4.85 -9.53
C ILE A 6 21.73 -3.48 -9.30
N VAL A 7 20.86 -3.39 -8.29
CA VAL A 7 20.13 -2.17 -7.97
C VAL A 7 21.06 -1.10 -7.38
N SER A 8 22.07 -1.49 -6.59
CA SER A 8 23.05 -0.56 -6.03
C SER A 8 23.92 0.12 -7.08
N ALA A 9 24.06 -0.48 -8.26
CA ALA A 9 24.74 0.13 -9.40
C ALA A 9 23.83 1.08 -10.20
N ALA A 10 22.52 1.07 -9.95
CA ALA A 10 21.58 1.97 -10.63
C ALA A 10 21.70 3.40 -10.06
N PRO A 11 21.60 4.43 -10.90
CA PRO A 11 21.68 5.81 -10.43
C PRO A 11 20.47 6.15 -9.55
N ALA A 12 20.74 6.74 -8.39
CA ALA A 12 19.72 7.36 -7.58
C ALA A 12 19.19 8.62 -8.26
N VAL A 13 17.87 8.82 -8.24
CA VAL A 13 17.20 9.92 -8.93
C VAL A 13 16.14 10.56 -8.06
N ALA A 14 15.89 11.86 -8.26
CA ALA A 14 14.70 12.49 -7.72
C ALA A 14 13.44 11.92 -8.39
N LEU A 15 12.40 11.68 -7.59
CA LEU A 15 11.09 11.24 -8.05
C LEU A 15 10.07 12.34 -7.80
N GLN A 16 9.49 12.84 -8.89
CA GLN A 16 8.52 13.93 -8.85
C GLN A 16 7.28 13.64 -9.69
N GLY A 17 6.23 14.41 -9.43
CA GLY A 17 4.98 14.42 -10.18
C GLY A 17 3.86 13.68 -9.47
N THR A 18 2.78 13.39 -10.19
CA THR A 18 1.58 12.85 -9.58
C THR A 18 1.55 11.33 -9.64
N VAL A 19 1.19 10.71 -8.52
CA VAL A 19 0.78 9.30 -8.44
C VAL A 19 -0.68 9.21 -8.05
N LEU A 20 -1.32 8.12 -8.43
CA LEU A 20 -2.69 7.79 -8.12
C LEU A 20 -2.70 6.62 -7.14
N ARG A 21 -3.58 6.67 -6.15
CA ARG A 21 -3.78 5.58 -5.21
C ARG A 21 -5.25 5.22 -5.13
N LEU A 22 -5.52 3.93 -5.24
CA LEU A 22 -6.84 3.34 -5.12
C LEU A 22 -7.04 2.86 -3.68
N VAL A 23 -8.14 3.28 -3.06
CA VAL A 23 -8.52 2.87 -1.70
C VAL A 23 -9.97 2.41 -1.69
N GLN A 24 -10.39 1.77 -0.60
CA GLN A 24 -11.81 1.55 -0.35
C GLN A 24 -12.57 2.88 -0.37
N GLN A 25 -13.83 2.84 -0.79
CA GLN A 25 -14.70 4.00 -0.90
C GLN A 25 -14.59 4.93 0.33
N GLN A 26 -14.37 6.21 0.06
CA GLN A 26 -14.37 7.27 1.05
C GLN A 26 -15.78 7.88 1.20
N GLY A 27 -16.04 8.52 2.33
CA GLY A 27 -17.30 9.24 2.58
C GLY A 27 -18.48 8.36 2.97
N ILE A 28 -18.26 7.07 3.26
CA ILE A 28 -19.26 6.19 3.89
C ILE A 28 -18.67 5.66 5.19
N ASN A 29 -19.47 5.69 6.26
CA ASN A 29 -19.10 5.13 7.54
C ASN A 29 -19.42 3.62 7.57
N SER A 30 -18.38 2.78 7.68
CA SER A 30 -18.56 1.33 7.76
C SER A 30 -19.21 0.85 9.06
N LEU A 31 -19.33 1.74 10.05
CA LEU A 31 -19.92 1.46 11.36
C LEU A 31 -21.42 1.75 11.41
N ASP A 32 -21.94 2.49 10.44
CA ASP A 32 -23.37 2.87 10.36
C ASP A 32 -24.33 1.66 10.46
N PRO A 33 -24.06 0.51 9.80
CA PRO A 33 -24.94 -0.67 9.94
C PRO A 33 -24.92 -1.34 11.32
N LEU A 34 -24.04 -0.91 12.24
CA LEU A 34 -23.88 -1.50 13.58
C LEU A 34 -24.59 -0.69 14.68
N VAL A 35 -25.27 0.40 14.32
CA VAL A 35 -25.86 1.34 15.26
C VAL A 35 -27.26 1.77 14.80
N ASP A 36 -28.07 2.26 15.75
CA ASP A 36 -29.44 2.67 15.47
C ASP A 36 -29.58 4.17 15.12
N ASN A 37 -28.60 4.98 15.52
CA ASN A 37 -28.66 6.44 15.38
C ASN A 37 -27.28 7.11 15.40
N LEU A 38 -27.25 8.41 15.06
CA LEU A 38 -26.02 9.20 14.96
C LEU A 38 -25.27 9.38 16.30
N GLU A 39 -25.97 9.38 17.43
CA GLU A 39 -25.32 9.50 18.74
C GLU A 39 -24.52 8.23 19.06
N GLN A 40 -25.12 7.06 18.83
CA GLN A 40 -24.41 5.78 18.94
C GLN A 40 -23.25 5.69 17.94
N LEU A 41 -23.45 6.18 16.70
CA LEU A 41 -22.39 6.23 15.70
C LEU A 41 -21.18 7.03 16.20
N ALA A 42 -21.41 8.25 16.69
CA ALA A 42 -20.35 9.12 17.22
C ALA A 42 -19.61 8.48 18.40
N ARG A 43 -20.33 7.79 19.31
CA ARG A 43 -19.72 7.05 20.41
C ARG A 43 -18.87 5.88 19.92
N LEU A 44 -19.36 5.11 18.95
CA LEU A 44 -18.63 3.98 18.39
C LEU A 44 -17.39 4.44 17.61
N GLU A 45 -17.48 5.54 16.86
CA GLU A 45 -16.33 6.16 16.20
C GLU A 45 -15.27 6.61 17.20
N ALA A 46 -15.66 7.26 18.30
CA ALA A 46 -14.74 7.66 19.36
C ALA A 46 -14.02 6.45 19.98
N LEU A 47 -14.76 5.37 20.26
CA LEU A 47 -14.17 4.11 20.74
C LEU A 47 -13.18 3.53 19.72
N VAL A 48 -13.56 3.47 18.44
CA VAL A 48 -12.68 2.97 17.38
C VAL A 48 -11.42 3.84 17.27
N GLU A 49 -11.52 5.17 17.33
CA GLU A 49 -10.34 6.05 17.30
C GLU A 49 -9.37 5.77 18.45
N THR A 50 -9.86 5.52 19.66
CA THR A 50 -8.99 5.19 20.82
C THR A 50 -8.26 3.85 20.67
N SER A 51 -8.80 2.92 19.87
CA SER A 51 -8.17 1.62 19.61
C SER A 51 -7.05 1.67 18.57
N LYS A 52 -6.97 2.75 17.77
CA LYS A 52 -6.02 2.80 16.66
C LYS A 52 -4.61 3.11 17.16
N PRO A 53 -3.56 2.47 16.60
CA PRO A 53 -2.18 2.76 16.96
C PRO A 53 -1.83 4.25 16.80
N LEU A 54 -0.90 4.74 17.62
CA LEU A 54 -0.34 6.08 17.46
C LEU A 54 0.35 6.20 16.10
N SER A 55 -0.01 7.23 15.35
CA SER A 55 0.67 7.56 14.09
C SER A 55 2.04 8.17 14.39
N GLN A 56 3.10 7.65 13.77
CA GLN A 56 4.43 8.25 13.86
C GLN A 56 4.46 9.67 13.32
N ALA A 57 3.74 9.94 12.22
CA ALA A 57 3.62 11.29 11.67
C ALA A 57 2.98 12.24 12.69
N ALA A 58 1.91 11.79 13.37
CA ALA A 58 1.28 12.58 14.42
C ALA A 58 2.20 12.78 15.62
N ALA A 59 2.93 11.75 16.04
CA ALA A 59 3.92 11.83 17.12
C ALA A 59 5.08 12.79 16.79
N ALA A 60 5.44 12.90 15.51
CA ALA A 60 6.44 13.83 15.00
C ALA A 60 5.87 15.23 14.69
N GLY A 61 4.58 15.48 14.97
CA GLY A 61 3.93 16.76 14.68
C GLY A 61 3.76 17.07 13.19
N ILE A 62 3.90 16.06 12.32
CA ILE A 62 3.77 16.20 10.87
C ILE A 62 2.29 16.12 10.51
N PRO A 63 1.67 17.19 9.98
CA PRO A 63 0.30 17.15 9.50
C PRO A 63 0.18 16.09 8.41
N SER A 64 -0.63 15.06 8.66
CA SER A 64 -0.79 13.95 7.72
C SER A 64 -2.27 13.68 7.49
N HIS A 65 -2.74 13.85 6.26
CA HIS A 65 -4.08 13.46 5.87
C HIS A 65 -4.26 11.93 6.06
N PRO A 66 -5.39 11.42 6.60
CA PRO A 66 -5.58 9.99 6.86
C PRO A 66 -5.31 9.09 5.64
N LEU A 67 -5.70 9.55 4.45
CA LEU A 67 -5.40 8.85 3.19
C LEU A 67 -3.90 8.65 2.95
N LEU A 68 -3.04 9.55 3.43
CA LEU A 68 -1.58 9.44 3.29
C LEU A 68 -0.94 8.71 4.47
N ALA A 69 -1.48 8.85 5.67
CA ALA A 69 -0.90 8.29 6.89
C ALA A 69 -1.20 6.79 7.09
N THR A 70 -2.37 6.33 6.62
CA THR A 70 -2.88 4.98 6.86
C THR A 70 -1.88 3.85 6.54
N PRO A 71 -1.15 3.86 5.40
CA PRO A 71 -0.15 2.84 5.09
C PRO A 71 0.92 2.63 6.15
N PHE A 72 1.23 3.66 6.94
CA PHE A 72 2.34 3.68 7.90
C PHE A 72 1.89 3.56 9.35
N ARG A 73 0.57 3.61 9.61
CA ARG A 73 -0.02 3.64 10.95
C ARG A 73 -0.14 2.26 11.58
N TYR A 74 -0.55 1.25 10.81
CA TYR A 74 -0.92 -0.06 11.32
C TYR A 74 0.28 -1.04 11.33
N PRO A 75 0.21 -2.13 12.13
CA PRO A 75 1.24 -3.16 12.16
C PRO A 75 1.52 -3.78 10.77
N PRO A 76 2.67 -4.46 10.59
CA PRO A 76 3.01 -5.15 9.35
C PRO A 76 1.89 -6.07 8.85
N LEU A 77 1.80 -6.20 7.52
CA LEU A 77 0.85 -7.12 6.90
C LEU A 77 1.18 -8.56 7.30
N ARG A 78 0.17 -9.34 7.67
CA ARG A 78 0.33 -10.74 8.08
C ARG A 78 1.04 -11.60 7.05
N HIS A 79 0.95 -11.25 5.77
CA HIS A 79 1.54 -11.98 4.64
C HIS A 79 2.59 -11.16 3.87
N GLY A 80 2.92 -9.95 4.34
CA GLY A 80 3.74 -9.02 3.57
C GLY A 80 3.05 -8.51 2.29
N SER A 81 3.85 -7.93 1.40
CA SER A 81 3.49 -7.45 0.07
C SER A 81 4.65 -7.69 -0.90
N CYS A 82 4.51 -7.27 -2.16
CA CYS A 82 5.55 -7.40 -3.19
C CYS A 82 6.92 -6.83 -2.76
N PHE A 83 6.96 -5.71 -2.03
CA PHE A 83 8.21 -5.08 -1.56
C PHE A 83 8.34 -5.00 -0.02
N GLY A 84 7.33 -5.42 0.73
CA GLY A 84 7.33 -5.35 2.19
C GLY A 84 7.25 -6.73 2.84
N SER A 85 8.19 -7.06 3.71
CA SER A 85 8.12 -8.30 4.50
C SER A 85 7.10 -8.18 5.64
N ARG A 86 6.87 -9.29 6.35
CA ARG A 86 6.00 -9.35 7.54
C ARG A 86 6.60 -8.66 8.78
N GLN A 87 7.85 -8.21 8.71
CA GLN A 87 8.56 -7.61 9.82
C GLN A 87 8.50 -6.07 9.79
N GLN A 88 8.23 -5.50 8.62
CA GLN A 88 8.33 -4.06 8.39
C GLN A 88 6.95 -3.40 8.32
N ARG A 89 6.86 -2.13 8.73
CA ARG A 89 5.64 -1.34 8.57
C ARG A 89 5.24 -1.25 7.10
N GLY A 90 3.94 -1.00 6.87
CA GLY A 90 3.38 -0.90 5.54
C GLY A 90 4.02 0.19 4.67
N MET A 91 3.81 0.05 3.37
CA MET A 91 4.31 0.95 2.34
C MET A 91 3.14 1.67 1.65
N PHE A 92 3.41 2.89 1.17
CA PHE A 92 2.48 3.57 0.28
C PHE A 92 2.64 3.00 -1.14
N TYR A 93 1.60 2.33 -1.64
CA TYR A 93 1.52 1.89 -3.02
C TYR A 93 0.68 2.88 -3.84
N GLY A 94 1.26 3.37 -4.93
CA GLY A 94 0.59 4.24 -5.90
C GLY A 94 1.15 4.03 -7.30
N SER A 95 0.38 4.40 -8.32
CA SER A 95 0.76 4.25 -9.72
C SER A 95 0.76 5.59 -10.45
N ARG A 96 1.67 5.78 -11.41
CA ARG A 96 1.64 6.96 -12.29
C ARG A 96 0.50 6.93 -13.29
N SER A 97 -0.19 5.79 -13.45
CA SER A 97 -1.30 5.64 -14.38
C SER A 97 -2.58 5.18 -13.69
N ARG A 98 -3.72 5.62 -14.24
CA ARG A 98 -5.04 5.17 -13.78
C ARG A 98 -5.21 3.68 -14.06
N SER A 99 -4.81 3.22 -15.24
CA SER A 99 -4.87 1.80 -15.61
C SER A 99 -4.06 0.93 -14.65
N GLY A 100 -2.84 1.34 -14.28
CA GLY A 100 -2.02 0.59 -13.32
C GLY A 100 -2.68 0.46 -11.95
N SER A 101 -3.25 1.56 -11.43
CA SER A 101 -4.00 1.51 -10.15
C SER A 101 -5.21 0.58 -10.21
N LEU A 102 -5.95 0.59 -11.32
CA LEU A 102 -7.14 -0.23 -11.51
C LEU A 102 -6.80 -1.71 -11.75
N LEU A 103 -5.73 -2.01 -12.48
CA LEU A 103 -5.25 -3.38 -12.71
C LEU A 103 -4.83 -4.04 -11.40
N GLU A 104 -4.05 -3.35 -10.58
CA GLU A 104 -3.69 -3.82 -9.23
C GLU A 104 -4.94 -4.06 -8.38
N GLY A 105 -5.88 -3.11 -8.39
CA GLY A 105 -7.16 -3.24 -7.67
C GLY A 105 -7.97 -4.46 -8.11
N ALA A 106 -8.01 -4.74 -9.42
CA ALA A 106 -8.69 -5.88 -10.01
C ALA A 106 -7.97 -7.21 -9.68
N PHE A 107 -6.63 -7.25 -9.78
CA PHE A 107 -5.83 -8.42 -9.42
C PHE A 107 -6.11 -8.86 -7.99
N TYR A 108 -6.03 -7.94 -7.01
CA TYR A 108 -6.34 -8.29 -5.62
C TYR A 108 -7.84 -8.54 -5.35
N ALA A 109 -8.74 -8.06 -6.20
CA ALA A 109 -10.16 -8.43 -6.12
C ALA A 109 -10.36 -9.90 -6.52
N LEU A 110 -9.69 -10.34 -7.59
CA LEU A 110 -9.73 -11.72 -8.07
C LEU A 110 -9.02 -12.65 -7.10
N LEU A 111 -7.83 -12.30 -6.62
CA LEU A 111 -7.11 -13.09 -5.62
C LEU A 111 -7.94 -13.28 -4.33
N PHE A 112 -8.63 -12.24 -3.89
CA PHE A 112 -9.55 -12.34 -2.76
C PHE A 112 -10.71 -13.30 -3.05
N TRP A 113 -11.31 -13.22 -4.25
CA TRP A 113 -12.41 -14.08 -4.66
C TRP A 113 -11.99 -15.56 -4.77
N GLU A 114 -10.85 -15.84 -5.40
CA GLU A 114 -10.29 -17.19 -5.54
C GLU A 114 -9.89 -17.80 -4.19
N GLY A 115 -9.58 -16.97 -3.20
CA GLY A 115 -9.28 -17.41 -1.83
C GLY A 115 -10.49 -17.76 -0.97
N LEU A 116 -11.73 -17.58 -1.47
CA LEU A 116 -12.94 -17.91 -0.71
C LEU A 116 -13.18 -19.43 -0.69
N ILE A 117 -13.22 -20.02 0.51
CA ILE A 117 -13.54 -21.44 0.70
C ILE A 117 -15.03 -21.70 0.42
N ASP A 118 -15.90 -20.77 0.82
CA ASP A 118 -17.35 -20.84 0.63
C ASP A 118 -17.88 -19.48 0.13
N PRO A 119 -17.91 -19.25 -1.19
CA PRO A 119 -18.33 -17.97 -1.75
C PRO A 119 -19.85 -17.79 -1.61
N SER A 120 -20.24 -16.65 -1.05
CA SER A 120 -21.66 -16.26 -0.99
C SER A 120 -22.28 -16.18 -2.39
N PRO A 121 -23.54 -16.59 -2.59
CA PRO A 121 -24.25 -16.40 -3.86
C PRO A 121 -24.53 -14.92 -4.17
N ALA A 122 -24.40 -14.02 -3.18
CA ALA A 122 -24.54 -12.60 -3.39
C ALA A 122 -23.27 -12.00 -4.02
N PRO A 123 -23.40 -11.04 -4.96
CA PRO A 123 -22.24 -10.43 -5.60
C PRO A 123 -21.45 -9.57 -4.61
N ILE A 124 -20.13 -9.73 -4.59
CA ILE A 124 -19.24 -8.89 -3.78
C ILE A 124 -19.07 -7.54 -4.48
N ARG A 125 -19.72 -6.50 -3.93
CA ARG A 125 -19.63 -5.14 -4.45
C ARG A 125 -18.45 -4.41 -3.81
N ARG A 126 -17.41 -4.12 -4.59
CA ARG A 126 -16.27 -3.30 -4.16
C ARG A 126 -16.41 -1.89 -4.72
N ARG A 127 -16.70 -0.92 -3.86
CA ARG A 127 -16.64 0.50 -4.22
C ARG A 127 -15.30 1.06 -3.77
N GLN A 128 -14.67 1.84 -4.64
CA GLN A 128 -13.32 2.33 -4.44
C GLN A 128 -13.21 3.81 -4.81
N THR A 129 -12.29 4.51 -4.17
CA THR A 129 -11.96 5.90 -4.46
C THR A 129 -10.54 5.95 -5.01
N LEU A 130 -10.35 6.61 -6.15
CA LEU A 130 -9.05 6.90 -6.73
C LEU A 130 -8.72 8.38 -6.48
N PHE A 131 -7.58 8.64 -5.83
CA PHE A 131 -7.13 10.01 -5.56
C PHE A 131 -5.68 10.21 -6.01
N SER A 132 -5.34 11.46 -6.29
CA SER A 132 -3.98 11.87 -6.67
C SER A 132 -3.18 12.34 -5.47
N VAL A 133 -1.87 12.09 -5.54
CA VAL A 133 -0.87 12.55 -4.57
C VAL A 133 0.30 13.12 -5.33
N LEU A 134 0.76 14.30 -4.92
CA LEU A 134 2.00 14.87 -5.42
C LEU A 134 3.18 14.19 -4.72
N LEU A 135 4.03 13.54 -5.51
CA LEU A 135 5.31 12.99 -5.08
C LEU A 135 6.40 14.03 -5.28
N ASN A 136 7.21 14.23 -4.25
CA ASN A 136 8.43 15.03 -4.31
C ASN A 136 9.49 14.41 -3.40
N ALA A 137 10.22 13.44 -3.93
CA ALA A 137 11.33 12.77 -3.24
C ALA A 137 12.65 13.15 -3.91
N SER A 138 13.63 13.58 -3.11
CA SER A 138 14.98 13.92 -3.58
C SER A 138 15.81 12.68 -3.92
N LEU A 139 15.46 11.54 -3.33
CA LEU A 139 16.12 10.25 -3.49
C LEU A 139 15.10 9.19 -3.87
N GLY A 140 15.46 8.30 -4.78
CA GLY A 140 14.58 7.30 -5.34
C GLY A 140 15.27 6.46 -6.41
N LEU A 141 14.66 5.35 -6.79
CA LEU A 141 15.17 4.44 -7.81
C LEU A 141 14.11 4.16 -8.89
N ARG A 142 14.56 3.96 -10.14
CA ARG A 142 13.72 3.53 -11.26
C ARG A 142 14.01 2.07 -11.58
N LEU A 143 13.45 1.16 -10.79
CA LEU A 143 13.67 -0.28 -10.95
C LEU A 143 13.29 -0.82 -12.34
N GLN A 144 12.31 -0.20 -13.00
CA GLN A 144 11.91 -0.53 -14.38
C GLN A 144 12.98 -0.22 -15.44
N ALA A 145 14.00 0.58 -15.11
CA ALA A 145 15.09 0.92 -16.02
C ALA A 145 16.28 -0.05 -15.93
N ILE A 146 16.22 -1.05 -15.04
CA ILE A 146 17.26 -2.08 -14.93
C ILE A 146 17.23 -2.96 -16.18
N ALA A 147 18.34 -3.00 -16.92
CA ALA A 147 18.44 -3.74 -18.18
C ALA A 147 18.58 -5.27 -18.00
N ASP A 148 19.03 -5.72 -16.82
CA ASP A 148 19.20 -7.15 -16.53
C ASP A 148 17.84 -7.87 -16.55
N GLN A 149 17.68 -8.79 -17.52
CA GLN A 149 16.42 -9.48 -17.75
C GLN A 149 16.04 -10.41 -16.61
N ALA A 150 17.02 -11.09 -15.99
CA ALA A 150 16.76 -12.00 -14.87
C ALA A 150 16.29 -11.24 -13.63
N ALA A 151 16.89 -10.07 -13.35
CA ALA A 151 16.47 -9.15 -12.31
C ALA A 151 15.06 -8.63 -12.59
N GLN A 152 14.75 -8.26 -13.84
CA GLN A 152 13.41 -7.82 -14.23
C GLN A 152 12.34 -8.90 -14.08
N LEU A 153 12.67 -10.17 -14.34
CA LEU A 153 11.76 -11.30 -14.09
C LEU A 153 11.55 -11.49 -12.59
N THR A 154 12.63 -11.50 -11.82
CA THR A 154 12.59 -11.65 -10.36
C THR A 154 11.81 -10.52 -9.67
N LEU A 155 11.97 -9.27 -10.13
CA LEU A 155 11.25 -8.10 -9.59
C LEU A 155 9.75 -8.14 -9.83
N ARG A 156 9.29 -8.89 -10.83
CA ARG A 156 7.90 -8.95 -11.28
C ARG A 156 7.28 -10.32 -11.06
N ASP A 157 7.94 -11.18 -10.28
CA ASP A 157 7.43 -12.50 -9.97
C ASP A 157 6.08 -12.36 -9.22
N PRO A 158 4.99 -12.96 -9.71
CA PRO A 158 3.67 -12.80 -9.11
C PRO A 158 3.52 -13.57 -7.79
N MET A 159 4.38 -14.56 -7.51
CA MET A 159 4.25 -15.49 -6.39
C MET A 159 5.40 -15.40 -5.39
N GLU A 160 6.63 -15.20 -5.86
CA GLU A 160 7.84 -15.26 -5.04
C GLU A 160 8.41 -13.86 -4.74
N TYR A 161 7.97 -13.27 -3.63
CA TYR A 161 8.39 -11.92 -3.24
C TYR A 161 9.67 -11.87 -2.40
N GLY A 162 10.30 -13.00 -2.08
CA GLY A 162 11.49 -13.03 -1.21
C GLY A 162 12.59 -12.05 -1.64
N PRO A 163 13.05 -12.10 -2.91
CA PRO A 163 14.04 -11.16 -3.43
C PRO A 163 13.59 -9.69 -3.42
N SER A 164 12.35 -9.40 -3.81
CA SER A 164 11.82 -8.03 -3.88
C SER A 164 11.54 -7.44 -2.50
N GLN A 165 11.17 -8.26 -1.51
CA GLN A 165 11.04 -7.86 -0.10
C GLN A 165 12.40 -7.53 0.51
N GLN A 166 13.43 -8.36 0.26
CA GLN A 166 14.80 -8.07 0.69
C GLN A 166 15.32 -6.77 0.07
N LEU A 167 15.00 -6.53 -1.21
CA LEU A 167 15.34 -5.29 -1.87
C LEU A 167 14.60 -4.09 -1.25
N GLY A 168 13.30 -4.22 -0.96
CA GLY A 168 12.50 -3.15 -0.36
C GLY A 168 12.94 -2.80 1.06
N GLU A 169 13.38 -3.78 1.84
CA GLU A 169 14.03 -3.57 3.13
C GLU A 169 15.36 -2.81 2.97
N TRP A 170 16.23 -3.28 2.08
CA TRP A 170 17.49 -2.61 1.79
C TRP A 170 17.29 -1.16 1.33
N MET A 171 16.34 -0.90 0.42
CA MET A 171 16.03 0.46 -0.05
C MET A 171 15.62 1.37 1.11
N ARG A 172 14.77 0.88 2.02
CA ARG A 172 14.36 1.62 3.22
C ARG A 172 15.56 1.95 4.11
N ASP A 173 16.47 1.01 4.34
CA ASP A 173 17.67 1.22 5.15
C ASP A 173 18.63 2.24 4.52
N GLN A 174 18.62 2.38 3.20
CA GLN A 174 19.35 3.42 2.47
C GLN A 174 18.61 4.77 2.40
N GLY A 175 17.39 4.87 2.94
CA GLY A 175 16.57 6.08 2.89
C GLY A 175 15.93 6.36 1.53
N ILE A 176 15.77 5.33 0.69
CA ILE A 176 15.18 5.36 -0.66
C ILE A 176 13.67 5.14 -0.61
#